data_AF-A0A423X4F7-F1
#
_entry.id   AF-A0A423X4F7-F1
#
_cell.length_a   1.000
_cell.length_b   1.000
_cell.length_c   1.000
_cell.angle_alpha   90.00
_cell.angle_beta   90.00
_cell.angle_gamma   90.00
#
_symmetry.space_group_name_H-M   'P 1'
#
loop_
_entity.id
_entity.type
_entity.pdbx_description
1 polymer ?
#
loop_
_entity_poly.entity_id
_entity_poly.type
_entity_poly.pdbx_seq_one_letter_code
_entity_poly.pdbx_strand_id
1 'polypeptide(L)'
;MLRPDYTMGGLEVKDNGTANGTVHHRVLRVVLTSRIADLYAPLSGIVSSVFEKQISSGDRDHEGWTTLPSWTMARRLITTANARVYFGAELVENTEFHDSVHSFINDLLSTAEILRWTPSIIHPLVSRLLMRNHRASKTIIKHLTPVVEERLRRARTGVSGSGSPKPVDCVQFFVDANSRKQEWTASRIVQVLLGMWFASVHQPVLTLIYALENLCEHPEYIETLRRELSTSAPGRHVSGDLEAAGQGSASALENLPLLDAFMKESSRLRPSDAISVRRKVMQPFTFKDGIHIPAGDVLCVPMIAIMRDEAIYPNAERFFAWRFMDSIRQSGGDGVNTVRNTSRFTDSDSHYPLWGLGGHTW
;
A
#
# COMPACT_ATOMS: atom_id res chain seq x y z
N MET A 1 16.55 -10.38 -8.39
CA MET A 1 15.10 -10.60 -8.20
C MET A 1 14.88 -11.23 -6.83
N LEU A 2 13.84 -10.82 -6.10
CA LEU A 2 13.49 -11.42 -4.80
C LEU A 2 13.29 -12.93 -4.97
N ARG A 3 13.78 -13.74 -4.01
CA ARG A 3 13.68 -15.20 -4.01
C ARG A 3 12.90 -15.65 -2.76
N PRO A 4 11.55 -15.65 -2.81
CA PRO A 4 10.70 -15.92 -1.64
C PRO A 4 10.98 -17.28 -0.95
N ASP A 5 11.41 -18.26 -1.73
CA ASP A 5 11.89 -19.57 -1.28
C ASP A 5 13.05 -19.44 -0.27
N TYR A 6 13.93 -18.46 -0.46
CA TYR A 6 15.07 -18.21 0.42
C TYR A 6 14.84 -17.07 1.42
N THR A 7 14.01 -16.09 1.08
CA THR A 7 13.86 -14.85 1.88
C THR A 7 12.62 -14.85 2.77
N MET A 8 11.59 -15.68 2.48
CA MET A 8 10.34 -15.76 3.23
C MET A 8 10.10 -17.15 3.83
N GLY A 9 11.17 -17.83 4.25
CA GLY A 9 11.07 -19.10 4.97
C GLY A 9 10.52 -20.26 4.14
N GLY A 10 10.95 -20.39 2.88
CA GLY A 10 10.50 -21.49 2.01
C GLY A 10 9.12 -21.28 1.40
N LEU A 11 8.66 -20.02 1.27
CA LEU A 11 7.39 -19.71 0.62
C LEU A 11 7.45 -20.10 -0.88
N GLU A 12 7.04 -21.33 -1.18
CA GLU A 12 6.73 -21.73 -2.56
C GLU A 12 5.34 -21.19 -2.92
N VAL A 13 5.26 -20.04 -3.58
CA VAL A 13 4.03 -19.64 -4.28
C VAL A 13 3.95 -20.45 -5.57
N LYS A 14 3.58 -21.72 -5.45
CA LYS A 14 3.20 -22.55 -6.59
C LYS A 14 1.87 -22.02 -7.13
N ASP A 15 1.96 -21.07 -8.04
CA ASP A 15 0.82 -20.53 -8.77
C ASP A 15 0.45 -21.50 -9.89
N ASN A 16 -0.22 -22.59 -9.52
CA ASN A 16 -0.55 -23.68 -10.44
C ASN A 16 -1.69 -23.31 -11.40
N GLY A 17 -2.07 -22.03 -11.52
CA GLY A 17 -3.25 -21.57 -12.28
C GLY A 17 -4.60 -22.08 -11.73
N THR A 18 -4.59 -22.92 -10.70
CA THR A 18 -5.78 -23.35 -9.96
C THR A 18 -6.27 -22.22 -9.05
N ALA A 19 -7.56 -22.22 -8.69
CA ALA A 19 -8.17 -21.23 -7.79
C ALA A 19 -7.45 -21.07 -6.41
N ASN A 20 -6.57 -21.99 -6.03
CA ASN A 20 -5.61 -21.83 -4.92
C ASN A 20 -4.63 -20.66 -5.10
N GLY A 21 -4.40 -20.16 -6.32
CA GLY A 21 -3.55 -19.00 -6.62
C GLY A 21 -4.27 -17.66 -6.44
N THR A 22 -5.59 -17.62 -6.24
CA THR A 22 -6.36 -16.37 -6.35
C THR A 22 -6.96 -15.84 -5.04
N VAL A 23 -6.81 -16.54 -3.91
CA VAL A 23 -7.42 -16.10 -2.64
C VAL A 23 -6.91 -14.71 -2.23
N HIS A 24 -5.60 -14.48 -2.33
CA HIS A 24 -5.00 -13.19 -2.01
C HIS A 24 -5.48 -12.06 -2.95
N HIS A 25 -5.64 -12.35 -4.26
CA HIS A 25 -6.24 -11.40 -5.20
C HIS A 25 -7.69 -11.06 -4.82
N ARG A 26 -8.50 -12.05 -4.44
CA ARG A 26 -9.87 -11.82 -3.97
C ARG A 26 -9.90 -11.01 -2.67
N VAL A 27 -9.04 -11.33 -1.71
CA VAL A 27 -8.94 -10.61 -0.45
C VAL A 27 -8.57 -9.14 -0.71
N LEU A 28 -7.55 -8.89 -1.54
CA LEU A 28 -7.10 -7.53 -1.85
C LEU A 28 -8.11 -6.73 -2.69
N ARG A 29 -8.56 -7.28 -3.82
CA ARG A 29 -9.36 -6.52 -4.80
C ARG A 29 -10.84 -6.42 -4.45
N VAL A 30 -11.36 -7.33 -3.63
CA VAL A 30 -12.80 -7.42 -3.35
C VAL A 30 -13.08 -7.23 -1.86
N VAL A 31 -12.46 -8.03 -1.00
CA VAL A 31 -12.82 -8.03 0.43
C VAL A 31 -12.31 -6.75 1.09
N LEU A 32 -11.01 -6.45 0.99
CA LEU A 32 -10.43 -5.27 1.60
C LEU A 32 -11.07 -3.99 1.09
N THR A 33 -11.24 -3.85 -0.22
CA THR A 33 -11.89 -2.68 -0.85
C THR A 33 -13.32 -2.48 -0.36
N SER A 34 -14.11 -3.55 -0.22
CA SER A 34 -15.47 -3.46 0.33
C SER A 34 -15.54 -3.07 1.82
N ARG A 35 -14.42 -3.16 2.54
CA ARG A 35 -14.32 -2.90 3.98
C ARG A 35 -13.53 -1.63 4.32
N ILE A 36 -13.12 -0.83 3.32
CA ILE A 36 -12.37 0.42 3.53
C ILE A 36 -13.12 1.37 4.47
N ALA A 37 -14.45 1.49 4.31
CA ALA A 37 -15.27 2.36 5.15
C ALA A 37 -15.21 1.99 6.64
N ASP A 38 -15.14 0.68 6.96
CA ASP A 38 -15.03 0.20 8.33
C ASP A 38 -13.64 0.45 8.95
N LEU A 39 -12.62 0.59 8.09
CA LEU A 39 -11.24 0.84 8.50
C LEU A 39 -10.96 2.33 8.69
N TYR A 40 -11.80 3.22 8.17
CA TYR A 40 -11.53 4.66 8.20
C TYR A 40 -11.35 5.21 9.63
N ALA A 41 -12.36 5.06 10.49
CA ALA A 41 -12.33 5.61 11.85
C ALA A 41 -11.12 5.12 12.67
N PRO A 42 -10.83 3.79 12.75
CA PRO A 42 -9.65 3.34 13.49
C PRO A 42 -8.34 3.81 12.86
N LEU A 43 -8.26 3.93 11.54
CA LEU A 43 -7.06 4.45 10.87
C LEU A 43 -6.84 5.93 11.15
N SER A 44 -7.89 6.75 11.09
CA SER A 44 -7.81 8.18 11.40
C SER A 44 -7.33 8.41 12.82
N GLY A 45 -7.86 7.68 13.80
CA GLY A 45 -7.41 7.77 15.20
C GLY A 45 -5.94 7.38 15.36
N ILE A 46 -5.49 6.32 14.68
CA ILE A 46 -4.08 5.91 14.71
C ILE A 46 -3.18 6.98 14.09
N VAL A 47 -3.54 7.53 12.93
CA VAL A 47 -2.75 8.57 12.27
C VAL A 47 -2.62 9.79 13.18
N SER A 48 -3.72 10.28 13.75
CA SER A 48 -3.71 11.41 14.69
C SER A 48 -2.84 11.13 15.91
N SER A 49 -3.07 10.01 16.60
CA SER A 49 -2.34 9.64 17.82
C SER A 49 -0.85 9.45 17.58
N VAL A 50 -0.47 8.76 16.49
CA VAL A 50 0.94 8.54 16.15
C VAL A 50 1.61 9.84 15.74
N PHE A 51 0.91 10.73 15.06
CA PHE A 51 1.46 12.02 14.65
C PHE A 51 1.64 12.95 15.85
N GLU A 52 0.63 13.08 16.71
CA GLU A 52 0.67 13.88 17.93
C GLU A 52 1.76 13.40 18.90
N LYS A 53 1.89 12.07 19.07
CA LYS A 53 2.96 11.50 19.89
C LYS A 53 4.33 11.87 19.34
N GLN A 54 4.52 11.83 18.02
CA GLN A 54 5.80 12.19 17.41
C GLN A 54 6.14 13.66 17.60
N ILE A 55 5.17 14.57 17.38
CA ILE A 55 5.33 16.01 17.64
C ILE A 55 5.65 16.26 19.12
N SER A 56 4.90 15.65 20.05
CA SER A 56 5.09 15.85 21.48
C SER A 56 6.41 15.27 22.00
N SER A 57 6.93 14.22 21.36
CA SER A 57 8.20 13.59 21.74
C SER A 57 9.44 14.23 21.10
N GLY A 58 9.27 15.06 20.08
CA GLY A 58 10.38 15.70 19.39
C GLY A 58 10.88 16.93 20.14
N ASP A 59 12.19 17.19 20.04
CA ASP A 59 12.80 18.37 20.64
C ASP A 59 12.16 19.64 20.05
N ARG A 60 11.73 20.53 20.93
CA ARG A 60 11.20 21.84 20.55
C ARG A 60 12.34 22.83 20.45
N ASP A 61 12.33 23.61 19.39
CA ASP A 61 13.22 24.76 19.29
C ASP A 61 12.76 25.92 20.18
N HIS A 62 13.51 27.02 20.12
CA HIS A 62 13.27 28.23 20.90
C HIS A 62 11.98 28.95 20.52
N GLU A 63 11.41 28.67 19.35
CA GLU A 63 10.13 29.21 18.88
C GLU A 63 8.96 28.24 19.15
N GLY A 64 9.24 27.06 19.70
CA GLY A 64 8.25 26.03 20.02
C GLY A 64 7.93 25.10 18.85
N TRP A 65 8.66 25.16 17.74
CA TRP A 65 8.51 24.23 16.63
C TRP A 65 9.20 22.90 16.93
N THR A 66 8.57 21.80 16.48
CA THR A 66 9.18 20.47 16.51
C THR A 66 9.58 20.08 15.10
N THR A 67 10.86 19.71 14.92
CA THR A 67 11.35 19.19 13.64
C THR A 67 11.29 17.65 13.64
N LEU A 68 10.63 17.08 12.62
CA LEU A 68 10.52 15.63 12.44
C LEU A 68 11.22 15.19 11.15
N PRO A 69 12.11 14.18 11.19
CA PRO A 69 12.67 13.60 9.97
C PRO A 69 11.58 12.95 9.13
N SER A 70 11.39 13.41 7.88
CA SER A 70 10.30 12.98 6.98
C SER A 70 10.21 11.46 6.83
N TRP A 71 11.35 10.80 6.60
CA TRP A 71 11.44 9.34 6.50
C TRP A 71 10.95 8.62 7.76
N THR A 72 11.48 9.00 8.93
CA THR A 72 11.12 8.36 10.20
C THR A 72 9.64 8.58 10.52
N MET A 73 9.14 9.79 10.29
CA MET A 73 7.76 10.17 10.52
C MET A 73 6.79 9.41 9.63
N ALA A 74 7.00 9.49 8.31
CA ALA A 74 6.14 8.82 7.32
C ALA A 74 6.18 7.30 7.49
N ARG A 75 7.37 6.72 7.72
CA ARG A 75 7.51 5.28 7.99
C ARG A 75 6.65 4.89 9.17
N ARG A 76 6.84 5.52 10.35
CA ARG A 76 6.10 5.19 11.58
C ARG A 76 4.58 5.31 11.42
N LEU A 77 4.11 6.37 10.78
CA LEU A 77 2.68 6.58 10.52
C LEU A 77 2.10 5.44 9.67
N ILE A 78 2.67 5.23 8.49
CA ILE A 78 2.17 4.24 7.53
C ILE A 78 2.26 2.83 8.09
N THR A 79 3.40 2.44 8.68
CA THR A 79 3.55 1.08 9.22
C THR A 79 2.59 0.80 10.37
N THR A 80 2.31 1.78 11.23
CA THR A 80 1.40 1.57 12.38
C THR A 80 -0.04 1.43 11.89
N ALA A 81 -0.48 2.34 11.03
CA ALA A 81 -1.78 2.29 10.38
C ALA A 81 -1.96 0.98 9.59
N ASN A 82 -0.97 0.62 8.77
CA ASN A 82 -1.03 -0.58 7.94
C ASN A 82 -0.98 -1.87 8.78
N ALA A 83 -0.20 -1.91 9.86
CA ALA A 83 -0.15 -3.07 10.75
C ALA A 83 -1.53 -3.33 11.39
N ARG A 84 -2.29 -2.28 11.72
CA ARG A 84 -3.66 -2.40 12.22
C ARG A 84 -4.61 -3.06 11.20
N VAL A 85 -4.46 -2.74 9.92
CA VAL A 85 -5.25 -3.32 8.82
C VAL A 85 -4.85 -4.78 8.60
N TYR A 86 -3.56 -5.09 8.62
CA TYR A 86 -3.07 -6.42 8.30
C TYR A 86 -3.24 -7.42 9.43
N PHE A 87 -2.93 -7.04 10.67
CA PHE A 87 -2.77 -7.96 11.80
C PHE A 87 -3.82 -7.75 12.90
N GLY A 88 -4.63 -6.70 12.82
CA GLY A 88 -5.64 -6.38 13.84
C GLY A 88 -5.07 -5.63 15.04
N ALA A 89 -5.94 -5.16 15.95
CA ALA A 89 -5.54 -4.37 17.12
C ALA A 89 -4.73 -5.20 18.13
N GLU A 90 -5.20 -6.42 18.42
CA GLU A 90 -4.64 -7.32 19.45
C GLU A 90 -3.14 -7.59 19.24
N LEU A 91 -2.72 -7.84 18.00
CA LEU A 91 -1.32 -8.11 17.69
C LEU A 91 -0.47 -6.84 17.66
N VAL A 92 -1.05 -5.70 17.27
CA VAL A 92 -0.32 -4.42 17.18
C VAL A 92 -0.01 -3.85 18.56
N GLU A 93 -0.81 -4.17 19.58
CA GLU A 93 -0.56 -3.79 20.98
C GLU A 93 0.62 -4.56 21.61
N ASN A 94 0.99 -5.71 21.05
CA ASN A 94 2.16 -6.45 21.49
C ASN A 94 3.44 -5.79 20.97
N THR A 95 4.23 -5.20 21.86
CA THR A 95 5.47 -4.47 21.51
C THR A 95 6.51 -5.35 20.82
N GLU A 96 6.69 -6.61 21.25
CA GLU A 96 7.61 -7.57 20.62
C GLU A 96 7.21 -7.84 19.16
N PHE A 97 5.91 -8.02 18.91
CA PHE A 97 5.37 -8.21 17.57
C PHE A 97 5.49 -6.95 16.72
N HIS A 98 5.08 -5.81 17.27
CA HIS A 98 5.12 -4.52 16.59
C HIS A 98 6.54 -4.20 16.10
N ASP A 99 7.54 -4.27 16.98
CA ASP A 99 8.95 -3.99 16.63
C ASP A 99 9.49 -4.97 15.58
N SER A 100 9.05 -6.22 15.64
CA SER A 100 9.42 -7.24 14.65
C SER A 100 8.83 -6.94 13.28
N VAL A 101 7.57 -6.52 13.20
CA VAL A 101 6.88 -6.14 11.97
C VAL A 101 7.58 -4.96 11.28
N HIS A 102 8.08 -3.99 12.05
CA HIS A 102 8.90 -2.88 11.53
C HIS A 102 10.26 -3.32 11.02
N SER A 103 10.94 -4.21 11.76
CA SER A 103 12.32 -4.63 11.44
C SER A 103 12.38 -5.65 10.29
N PHE A 104 11.31 -6.43 10.09
CA PHE A 104 11.21 -7.48 9.08
C PHE A 104 11.57 -7.02 7.66
N ILE A 105 11.16 -5.82 7.28
CA ILE A 105 11.42 -5.29 5.93
C ILE A 105 12.93 -5.10 5.69
N ASN A 106 13.65 -4.61 6.69
CA ASN A 106 15.10 -4.38 6.60
C ASN A 106 15.85 -5.72 6.50
N ASP A 107 15.45 -6.73 7.29
CA ASP A 107 16.00 -8.09 7.24
C ASP A 107 15.80 -8.72 5.84
N LEU A 108 14.59 -8.56 5.28
CA LEU A 108 14.24 -9.13 3.99
C LEU A 108 15.03 -8.50 2.84
N LEU A 109 15.11 -7.16 2.81
CA LEU A 109 15.85 -6.43 1.77
C LEU A 109 17.35 -6.75 1.83
N SER A 110 17.93 -6.74 3.03
CA SER A 110 19.35 -7.06 3.22
C SER A 110 19.67 -8.47 2.69
N THR A 111 18.82 -9.45 3.00
CA THR A 111 18.99 -10.82 2.49
C THR A 111 18.82 -10.90 0.98
N ALA A 112 17.84 -10.20 0.42
CA ALA A 112 17.60 -10.18 -1.02
C ALA A 112 18.78 -9.55 -1.79
N GLU A 113 19.42 -8.52 -1.24
CA GLU A 113 20.61 -7.89 -1.80
C GLU A 113 21.84 -8.80 -1.70
N ILE A 114 22.08 -9.41 -0.53
CA ILE A 114 23.20 -10.35 -0.37
C ILE A 114 23.07 -11.53 -1.35
N LEU A 115 21.87 -12.11 -1.46
CA LEU A 115 21.62 -13.22 -2.40
C LEU A 115 21.77 -12.80 -3.87
N ARG A 116 21.52 -11.53 -4.21
CA ARG A 116 21.72 -11.01 -5.57
C ARG A 116 23.18 -11.06 -6.00
N TRP A 117 24.10 -10.79 -5.09
CA TRP A 117 25.54 -10.82 -5.34
C TRP A 117 26.17 -12.19 -5.12
N THR A 118 25.42 -13.12 -4.55
CA THR A 118 25.88 -14.48 -4.26
C THR A 118 25.63 -15.39 -5.47
N PRO A 119 26.59 -16.25 -5.89
CA PRO A 119 26.33 -17.29 -6.88
C PRO A 119 25.22 -18.25 -6.47
N SER A 120 24.39 -18.70 -7.41
CA SER A 120 23.19 -19.53 -7.14
C SER A 120 23.49 -20.84 -6.41
N ILE A 121 24.68 -21.41 -6.62
CA ILE A 121 25.10 -22.70 -6.05
C ILE A 121 25.16 -22.64 -4.52
N ILE A 122 25.52 -21.49 -3.94
CA ILE A 122 25.66 -21.33 -2.48
C ILE A 122 24.46 -20.63 -1.83
N HIS A 123 23.43 -20.26 -2.61
CA HIS A 123 22.18 -19.68 -2.09
C HIS A 123 21.56 -20.49 -0.94
N PRO A 124 21.49 -21.84 -0.97
CA PRO A 124 20.90 -22.61 0.12
C PRO A 124 21.69 -22.49 1.44
N LEU A 125 23.01 -22.34 1.37
CA LEU A 125 23.86 -22.21 2.56
C LEU A 125 23.79 -20.79 3.12
N VAL A 126 23.96 -19.79 2.25
CA VAL A 126 23.94 -18.37 2.62
C VAL A 126 22.57 -17.97 3.15
N SER A 127 21.48 -18.38 2.48
CA SER A 127 20.13 -18.10 2.95
C SER A 127 19.85 -18.73 4.31
N ARG A 128 20.25 -19.98 4.56
CA ARG A 128 20.10 -20.61 5.89
C ARG A 128 20.84 -19.83 6.99
N LEU A 129 22.05 -19.34 6.71
CA LEU A 129 22.81 -18.55 7.66
C LEU A 129 22.14 -17.20 7.95
N LEU A 130 21.71 -16.48 6.91
CA LEU A 130 21.01 -15.19 7.05
C LEU A 130 19.67 -15.35 7.77
N MET A 131 18.86 -16.31 7.35
CA MET A 131 17.56 -16.63 7.96
C MET A 131 17.70 -17.11 9.41
N ARG A 132 18.86 -17.66 9.83
CA ARG A 132 19.12 -17.99 11.24
C ARG A 132 19.00 -16.75 12.12
N ASN A 133 19.46 -15.61 11.60
CA ASN A 133 19.51 -14.33 12.31
C ASN A 133 18.24 -13.49 12.13
N HIS A 134 17.28 -13.91 11.30
CA HIS A 134 15.99 -13.24 11.11
C HIS A 134 15.07 -13.43 12.34
N ARG A 135 15.39 -12.74 13.43
CA ARG A 135 14.57 -12.75 14.65
C ARG A 135 13.18 -12.20 14.36
N ALA A 136 13.08 -11.12 13.58
CA ALA A 136 11.81 -10.49 13.22
C ALA A 136 10.83 -11.48 12.55
N SER A 137 11.30 -12.22 11.53
CA SER A 137 10.46 -13.20 10.83
C SER A 137 9.96 -14.30 11.78
N LYS A 138 10.84 -14.82 12.65
CA LYS A 138 10.50 -15.87 13.62
C LYS A 138 9.49 -15.38 14.64
N THR A 139 9.67 -14.17 15.17
CA THR A 139 8.74 -13.56 16.12
C THR A 139 7.38 -13.32 15.48
N ILE A 140 7.32 -12.76 14.26
CA ILE A 140 6.03 -12.56 13.57
C ILE A 140 5.32 -13.90 13.38
N ILE A 141 6.00 -14.94 12.91
CA ILE A 141 5.41 -16.27 12.73
C ILE A 141 4.92 -16.85 14.06
N LYS A 142 5.71 -16.72 15.13
CA LYS A 142 5.38 -17.19 16.49
C LYS A 142 4.07 -16.59 17.01
N HIS A 143 3.83 -15.30 16.77
CA HIS A 143 2.61 -14.62 17.25
C HIS A 143 1.43 -14.70 16.28
N LEU A 144 1.69 -14.64 14.97
CA LEU A 144 0.62 -14.63 13.96
C LEU A 144 0.02 -16.01 13.72
N THR A 145 0.83 -17.08 13.80
CA THR A 145 0.35 -18.45 13.52
C THR A 145 -0.77 -18.88 14.48
N PRO A 146 -0.64 -18.74 15.81
CA PRO A 146 -1.71 -19.11 16.74
C PRO A 146 -3.02 -18.34 16.50
N VAL A 147 -2.93 -17.06 16.14
CA VAL A 147 -4.11 -16.23 15.83
C VAL A 147 -4.83 -16.75 14.59
N VAL A 148 -4.08 -17.09 13.54
CA VAL A 148 -4.65 -17.67 12.31
C VAL A 148 -5.27 -19.04 12.59
N GLU A 149 -4.58 -19.91 13.33
CA GLU A 149 -5.07 -21.25 13.69
C GLU A 149 -6.37 -21.19 14.49
N GLU A 150 -6.44 -20.29 15.48
CA GLU A 150 -7.62 -20.11 16.31
C GLU A 150 -8.81 -19.59 15.49
N ARG A 151 -8.59 -18.60 14.61
CA ARG A 151 -9.66 -18.06 13.75
C ARG A 151 -10.15 -19.10 12.74
N LEU A 152 -9.26 -19.91 12.15
CA LEU A 152 -9.64 -21.05 11.29
C LEU A 152 -10.45 -22.10 12.07
N ARG A 153 -10.04 -22.42 13.30
CA ARG A 153 -10.75 -23.36 14.16
C ARG A 153 -12.18 -22.89 14.44
N ARG A 154 -12.36 -21.62 14.81
CA ARG A 154 -13.69 -21.01 15.03
C ARG A 154 -14.56 -21.04 13.77
N ALA A 155 -13.99 -20.73 12.61
CA ALA A 155 -14.71 -20.78 11.34
C ALA A 155 -15.19 -22.20 10.97
N ARG A 156 -14.40 -23.24 11.32
CA ARG A 156 -14.77 -24.65 11.08
C ARG A 156 -15.85 -25.15 12.03
N THR A 157 -15.75 -24.82 13.32
CA THR A 157 -16.69 -25.32 14.33
C THR A 157 -18.02 -24.58 14.33
N GLY A 158 -18.14 -23.45 13.61
CA GLY A 158 -19.34 -22.61 13.62
C GLY A 158 -19.56 -21.89 14.94
N VAL A 159 -18.61 -22.00 15.88
CA VAL A 159 -18.63 -21.30 17.17
C VAL A 159 -18.19 -19.87 16.91
N SER A 160 -19.13 -19.05 16.45
CA SER A 160 -18.98 -17.59 16.59
C SER A 160 -19.08 -17.31 18.08
N GLY A 161 -17.97 -16.87 18.69
CA GLY A 161 -17.96 -16.50 20.10
C GLY A 161 -19.14 -15.57 20.41
N SER A 162 -19.88 -15.88 21.48
CA SER A 162 -21.08 -15.16 21.89
C SER A 162 -20.86 -13.64 21.87
N GLY A 163 -21.55 -12.93 20.97
CA GLY A 163 -21.72 -11.48 21.05
C GLY A 163 -20.56 -10.58 20.58
N SER A 164 -19.35 -11.08 20.28
CA SER A 164 -18.26 -10.19 19.83
C SER A 164 -18.27 -9.96 18.31
N PRO A 165 -18.13 -8.71 17.83
CA PRO A 165 -18.03 -8.41 16.40
C PRO A 165 -16.85 -9.13 15.75
N LYS A 166 -17.02 -9.59 14.51
CA LYS A 166 -15.91 -10.18 13.74
C LYS A 166 -14.79 -9.13 13.55
N PRO A 167 -13.51 -9.52 13.73
CA PRO A 167 -12.40 -8.62 13.47
C PRO A 167 -12.41 -8.10 12.02
N VAL A 168 -12.08 -6.82 11.85
CA VAL A 168 -11.93 -6.17 10.54
C VAL A 168 -10.44 -5.99 10.29
N ASP A 169 -9.82 -7.04 9.77
CA ASP A 169 -8.40 -7.10 9.44
C ASP A 169 -8.13 -8.17 8.36
N CYS A 170 -6.97 -8.09 7.70
CA CYS A 170 -6.60 -9.03 6.63
C CYS A 170 -6.55 -10.47 7.12
N VAL A 171 -6.15 -10.75 8.37
CA VAL A 171 -6.17 -12.12 8.92
C VAL A 171 -7.58 -12.70 8.82
N GLN A 172 -8.60 -11.96 9.28
CA GLN A 172 -9.99 -12.40 9.20
C GLN A 172 -10.46 -12.51 7.74
N PHE A 173 -10.06 -11.58 6.88
CA PHE A 173 -10.45 -11.62 5.46
C PHE A 173 -9.90 -12.87 4.77
N PHE A 174 -8.68 -13.29 5.07
CA PHE A 174 -8.13 -14.55 4.58
C PHE A 174 -8.89 -15.75 5.14
N VAL A 175 -9.21 -15.77 6.43
CA VAL A 175 -9.99 -16.85 7.06
C VAL A 175 -11.38 -16.97 6.43
N ASP A 176 -12.07 -15.86 6.20
CA ASP A 176 -13.41 -15.84 5.58
C ASP A 176 -13.37 -16.20 4.09
N ALA A 177 -12.31 -15.81 3.37
CA ALA A 177 -12.10 -16.17 1.97
C ALA A 177 -11.61 -17.63 1.80
N ASN A 178 -11.12 -18.26 2.87
CA ASN A 178 -10.64 -19.64 2.88
C ASN A 178 -11.84 -20.61 2.82
N SER A 179 -12.26 -20.96 1.61
CA SER A 179 -13.41 -21.85 1.41
C SER A 179 -13.12 -23.29 1.82
N ARG A 180 -14.14 -24.04 2.26
CA ARG A 180 -14.02 -25.49 2.60
C ARG A 180 -13.53 -26.37 1.43
N LYS A 181 -13.63 -25.88 0.18
CA LYS A 181 -13.13 -26.59 -1.01
C LYS A 181 -11.64 -26.33 -1.27
N GLN A 182 -11.07 -25.30 -0.65
CA GLN A 182 -9.69 -24.81 -0.85
C GLN A 182 -9.12 -24.38 0.49
N GLU A 183 -8.83 -25.34 1.37
CA GLU A 183 -8.35 -25.03 2.71
C GLU A 183 -6.85 -24.74 2.70
N TRP A 184 -6.50 -23.45 2.62
CA TRP A 184 -5.15 -23.02 2.96
C TRP A 184 -4.86 -23.35 4.43
N THR A 185 -3.65 -23.85 4.68
CA THR A 185 -3.15 -24.05 6.04
C THR A 185 -2.86 -22.70 6.71
N ALA A 186 -2.83 -22.67 8.04
CA ALA A 186 -2.45 -21.47 8.77
C ALA A 186 -1.07 -20.96 8.34
N SER A 187 -0.10 -21.86 8.19
CA SER A 187 1.25 -21.54 7.69
C SER A 187 1.21 -20.84 6.32
N ARG A 188 0.37 -21.31 5.39
CA ARG A 188 0.23 -20.68 4.07
C ARG A 188 -0.35 -19.26 4.17
N ILE A 189 -1.40 -19.07 4.98
CA ILE A 189 -2.00 -17.74 5.21
C ILE A 189 -0.96 -16.79 5.82
N VAL A 190 -0.22 -17.23 6.85
CA VAL A 190 0.84 -16.44 7.50
C VAL A 190 1.90 -16.01 6.50
N GLN A 191 2.40 -16.93 5.67
CA GLN A 191 3.44 -16.59 4.68
C GLN A 191 2.94 -15.60 3.61
N VAL A 192 1.70 -15.75 3.14
CA VAL A 192 1.10 -14.82 2.17
C VAL A 192 0.90 -13.44 2.81
N LEU A 193 0.41 -13.38 4.05
CA LEU A 193 0.28 -12.13 4.80
C LEU A 193 1.63 -11.42 4.98
N LEU A 194 2.71 -12.16 5.25
CA LEU A 194 4.07 -11.61 5.33
C LEU A 194 4.54 -11.02 3.99
N GLY A 195 4.31 -11.72 2.89
CA GLY A 195 4.64 -11.23 1.55
C GLY A 195 3.85 -9.96 1.18
N MET A 196 2.56 -9.92 1.54
CA MET A 196 1.72 -8.74 1.32
C MET A 196 2.10 -7.58 2.23
N TRP A 197 2.41 -7.84 3.49
CA TRP A 197 2.95 -6.85 4.42
C TRP A 197 4.18 -6.17 3.81
N PHE A 198 5.15 -6.95 3.34
CA PHE A 198 6.33 -6.43 2.67
C PHE A 198 5.99 -5.52 1.47
N ALA A 199 5.07 -5.95 0.60
CA ALA A 199 4.67 -5.19 -0.58
C ALA A 199 3.93 -3.87 -0.24
N SER A 200 3.17 -3.86 0.86
CA SER A 200 2.24 -2.77 1.21
C SER A 200 2.87 -1.58 1.93
N VAL A 201 4.11 -1.68 2.43
CA VAL A 201 4.67 -0.65 3.34
C VAL A 201 5.49 0.42 2.62
N HIS A 202 6.38 0.04 1.70
CA HIS A 202 7.36 0.99 1.17
C HIS A 202 6.73 2.06 0.26
N GLN A 203 5.75 1.65 -0.56
CA GLN A 203 5.14 2.52 -1.56
C GLN A 203 4.34 3.68 -0.93
N PRO A 204 3.45 3.46 0.06
CA PRO A 204 2.74 4.57 0.69
C PRO A 204 3.64 5.51 1.49
N VAL A 205 4.74 5.00 2.08
CA VAL A 205 5.73 5.85 2.77
C VAL A 205 6.36 6.86 1.81
N LEU A 206 6.86 6.40 0.66
CA LEU A 206 7.43 7.29 -0.35
C LEU A 206 6.39 8.27 -0.90
N THR A 207 5.18 7.78 -1.17
CA THR A 207 4.07 8.62 -1.67
C THR A 207 3.78 9.77 -0.70
N LEU A 208 3.72 9.49 0.60
CA LEU A 208 3.50 10.51 1.63
C LEU A 208 4.66 11.52 1.67
N ILE A 209 5.91 11.05 1.64
CA ILE A 209 7.08 11.93 1.68
C ILE A 209 7.08 12.88 0.47
N TYR A 210 6.92 12.34 -0.75
CA TYR A 210 6.92 13.16 -1.95
C TYR A 210 5.72 14.10 -2.03
N ALA A 211 4.55 13.69 -1.53
CA ALA A 211 3.41 14.60 -1.43
C ALA A 211 3.70 15.78 -0.47
N LEU A 212 4.31 15.51 0.69
CA LEU A 212 4.69 16.55 1.65
C LEU A 212 5.78 17.49 1.09
N GLU A 213 6.79 16.94 0.42
CA GLU A 213 7.82 17.74 -0.25
C GLU A 213 7.22 18.65 -1.33
N ASN A 214 6.31 18.14 -2.16
CA ASN A 214 5.60 18.95 -3.15
C ASN A 214 4.72 20.03 -2.51
N LEU A 215 4.14 19.80 -1.31
CA LEU A 215 3.43 20.85 -0.58
C LEU A 215 4.38 21.94 -0.05
N CYS A 216 5.59 21.57 0.36
CA CYS A 216 6.62 22.53 0.76
C CYS A 216 7.15 23.35 -0.42
N GLU A 217 7.30 22.73 -1.60
CA GLU A 217 7.75 23.41 -2.81
C GLU A 217 6.64 24.25 -3.48
N HIS A 218 5.37 23.87 -3.28
CA HIS A 218 4.20 24.52 -3.88
C HIS A 218 3.14 24.92 -2.84
N PRO A 219 3.47 25.87 -1.94
CA PRO A 219 2.57 26.30 -0.87
C PRO A 219 1.26 26.93 -1.37
N GLU A 220 1.21 27.40 -2.62
CA GLU A 220 0.01 27.94 -3.26
C GLU A 220 -1.17 26.97 -3.30
N TYR A 221 -0.91 25.66 -3.23
CA TYR A 221 -1.94 24.62 -3.26
C TYR A 221 -2.50 24.27 -1.87
N ILE A 222 -1.79 24.60 -0.78
CA ILE A 222 -2.15 24.18 0.58
C ILE A 222 -3.54 24.67 0.98
N GLU A 223 -3.82 25.96 0.79
CA GLU A 223 -5.10 26.54 1.21
C GLU A 223 -6.27 25.99 0.40
N THR A 224 -6.04 25.71 -0.89
CA THR A 224 -7.06 25.14 -1.77
C THR A 224 -7.40 23.70 -1.36
N LEU A 225 -6.39 22.89 -1.04
CA LEU A 225 -6.58 21.52 -0.53
C LEU A 225 -7.30 21.51 0.83
N ARG A 226 -6.96 22.41 1.74
CA ARG A 226 -7.67 22.57 3.03
C ARG A 226 -9.12 22.95 2.84
N ARG A 227 -9.42 23.82 1.88
CA ARG A 227 -10.80 24.21 1.54
C ARG A 227 -11.60 23.05 0.97
N GLU A 228 -11.01 22.22 0.11
CA GLU A 228 -11.66 21.01 -0.41
C GLU A 228 -12.03 20.06 0.73
N LEU A 229 -11.09 19.79 1.65
CA LEU A 229 -11.33 18.96 2.82
C LEU A 229 -12.47 19.51 3.70
N SER A 230 -12.49 20.83 3.92
CA SER A 230 -13.49 21.51 4.75
C SER A 230 -14.89 21.52 4.08
N THR A 231 -14.94 21.60 2.75
CA THR A 231 -16.20 21.61 1.97
C THR A 231 -16.79 20.21 1.85
N SER A 232 -15.94 19.19 1.73
CA SER A 232 -16.35 17.78 1.68
C SER A 232 -16.74 17.23 3.04
N ALA A 233 -16.39 17.94 4.12
CA ALA A 233 -16.79 17.67 5.50
C ALA A 233 -17.27 18.95 6.24
N PRO A 234 -18.38 19.60 5.79
CA PRO A 234 -18.83 20.85 6.38
C PRO A 234 -19.23 20.67 7.84
N GLY A 235 -18.66 21.50 8.73
CA GLY A 235 -18.95 21.49 10.17
C GLY A 235 -17.96 20.70 11.04
N ARG A 236 -16.85 20.18 10.48
CA ARG A 236 -15.77 19.55 11.25
C ARG A 236 -14.57 20.49 11.30
N HIS A 237 -14.18 20.92 12.49
CA HIS A 237 -12.93 21.67 12.65
C HIS A 237 -11.74 20.78 12.34
N VAL A 238 -10.74 21.32 11.64
CA VAL A 238 -9.45 20.68 11.32
C VAL A 238 -8.66 20.31 12.58
N SER A 239 -9.09 20.79 13.75
CA SER A 239 -8.56 20.48 15.07
C SER A 239 -9.39 19.40 15.78
N GLY A 240 -8.89 18.16 15.81
CA GLY A 240 -9.19 17.17 16.85
C GLY A 240 -10.44 16.28 16.69
N ASP A 241 -11.53 16.76 16.08
CA ASP A 241 -12.83 16.06 16.15
C ASP A 241 -13.07 14.97 15.09
N LEU A 242 -11.99 14.38 14.55
CA LEU A 242 -12.09 13.25 13.62
C LEU A 242 -12.40 11.92 14.32
N GLU A 243 -12.28 11.85 15.65
CA GLU A 243 -12.41 10.60 16.43
C GLU A 243 -13.85 10.06 16.54
N ALA A 244 -14.87 10.91 16.34
CA ALA A 244 -16.28 10.53 16.49
C ALA A 244 -16.96 10.06 15.19
N ALA A 245 -16.23 9.97 14.07
CA ALA A 245 -16.85 9.91 12.76
C ALA A 245 -17.08 8.47 12.26
N GLY A 246 -18.34 8.02 12.29
CA GLY A 246 -18.80 6.79 11.65
C GLY A 246 -18.76 6.84 10.10
N GLN A 247 -19.62 6.04 9.45
CA GLN A 247 -19.65 5.81 7.98
C GLN A 247 -19.66 7.09 7.11
N GLY A 248 -20.19 8.22 7.60
CA GLY A 248 -20.20 9.49 6.86
C GLY A 248 -18.82 10.14 6.65
N SER A 249 -17.75 9.62 7.25
CA SER A 249 -16.38 10.12 7.06
C SER A 249 -15.62 9.43 5.94
N ALA A 250 -15.93 8.15 5.67
CA ALA A 250 -15.34 7.42 4.56
C ALA A 250 -15.82 8.01 3.22
N SER A 251 -17.11 8.32 3.11
CA SER A 251 -17.70 8.98 1.93
C SER A 251 -17.13 10.38 1.66
N ALA A 252 -16.60 11.06 2.69
CA ALA A 252 -15.96 12.37 2.53
C ALA A 252 -14.57 12.26 1.88
N LEU A 253 -13.84 11.16 2.11
CA LEU A 253 -12.57 10.89 1.41
C LEU A 253 -12.78 10.39 -0.03
N GLU A 254 -13.91 9.74 -0.32
CA GLU A 254 -14.21 9.24 -1.67
C GLU A 254 -14.42 10.35 -2.71
N ASN A 255 -14.57 11.61 -2.25
CA ASN A 255 -14.84 12.79 -3.07
C ASN A 255 -13.85 13.94 -2.79
N LEU A 256 -12.54 13.67 -2.92
CA LEU A 256 -11.49 14.71 -2.83
C LEU A 256 -10.76 14.86 -4.18
N PRO A 257 -11.44 15.41 -5.20
CA PRO A 257 -10.93 15.46 -6.57
C PRO A 257 -9.57 16.17 -6.72
N LEU A 258 -9.35 17.26 -5.97
CA LEU A 258 -8.12 18.04 -5.99
C LEU A 258 -6.98 17.31 -5.29
N LEU A 259 -7.26 16.67 -4.14
CA LEU A 259 -6.27 15.85 -3.46
C LEU A 259 -5.84 14.67 -4.31
N ASP A 260 -6.78 14.00 -4.98
CA ASP A 260 -6.49 12.93 -5.94
C ASP A 260 -5.57 13.43 -7.06
N ALA A 261 -5.93 14.55 -7.70
CA ALA A 261 -5.13 15.13 -8.77
C ALA A 261 -3.72 15.56 -8.30
N PHE A 262 -3.61 16.15 -7.11
CA PHE A 262 -2.34 16.54 -6.49
C PHE A 262 -1.45 15.32 -6.22
N MET A 263 -1.98 14.26 -5.60
CA MET A 263 -1.23 13.03 -5.34
C MET A 263 -0.80 12.36 -6.65
N LYS A 264 -1.69 12.35 -7.65
CA LYS A 264 -1.40 11.78 -8.96
C LYS A 264 -0.28 12.52 -9.69
N GLU A 265 -0.25 13.86 -9.62
CA GLU A 265 0.84 14.68 -10.17
C GLU A 265 2.14 14.50 -9.40
N SER A 266 2.09 14.46 -8.06
CA SER A 266 3.24 14.17 -7.21
C SER A 266 3.91 12.86 -7.59
N SER A 267 3.13 11.78 -7.70
CA SER A 267 3.65 10.47 -8.10
C SER A 267 4.04 10.37 -9.58
N ARG A 268 3.50 11.23 -10.47
CA ARG A 268 3.93 11.31 -11.88
C ARG A 268 5.37 11.80 -11.98
N LEU A 269 5.71 12.85 -11.23
CA LEU A 269 7.03 13.49 -11.28
C LEU A 269 8.06 12.77 -10.41
N ARG A 270 7.62 12.24 -9.25
CA ARG A 270 8.45 11.50 -8.29
C ARG A 270 7.90 10.08 -8.05
N PRO A 271 7.85 9.21 -9.08
CA PRO A 271 7.48 7.81 -8.85
C PRO A 271 8.60 7.10 -8.10
N SER A 272 8.22 6.10 -7.31
CA SER A 272 9.15 5.25 -6.56
C SER A 272 9.97 4.29 -7.46
N ASP A 273 9.44 3.96 -8.63
CA ASP A 273 10.03 3.06 -9.61
C ASP A 273 10.20 3.76 -10.95
N ALA A 274 11.22 3.37 -11.74
CA ALA A 274 11.43 3.92 -13.09
C ALA A 274 10.61 3.20 -14.17
N ILE A 275 10.26 1.93 -13.91
CA ILE A 275 9.62 1.01 -14.85
C ILE A 275 8.52 0.22 -14.16
N SER A 276 7.45 -0.09 -14.88
CA SER A 276 6.34 -0.92 -14.41
C SER A 276 6.18 -2.20 -15.24
N VAL A 277 5.30 -3.11 -14.81
CA VAL A 277 4.89 -4.32 -15.56
C VAL A 277 6.06 -5.17 -16.09
N ARG A 278 6.96 -5.61 -15.19
CA ARG A 278 8.10 -6.46 -15.57
C ARG A 278 7.64 -7.89 -15.88
N ARG A 279 8.03 -8.44 -17.03
CA ARG A 279 7.71 -9.82 -17.46
C ARG A 279 8.93 -10.52 -18.00
N LYS A 280 9.18 -11.74 -17.54
CA LYS A 280 10.18 -12.63 -18.14
C LYS A 280 9.53 -13.40 -19.29
N VAL A 281 10.16 -13.39 -20.44
CA VAL A 281 9.71 -14.10 -21.63
C VAL A 281 10.03 -15.59 -21.44
N MET A 282 8.97 -16.40 -21.34
CA MET A 282 9.09 -17.84 -21.13
C MET A 282 9.10 -18.62 -22.45
N GLN A 283 8.43 -18.08 -23.47
CA GLN A 283 8.38 -18.60 -24.83
C GLN A 283 8.62 -17.44 -25.79
N PRO A 284 9.44 -17.62 -26.84
CA PRO A 284 9.72 -16.55 -27.77
C PRO A 284 8.45 -16.16 -28.53
N PHE A 285 8.31 -14.88 -28.84
CA PHE A 285 7.16 -14.37 -29.60
C PHE A 285 7.57 -13.17 -30.45
N THR A 286 6.74 -12.84 -31.43
CA THR A 286 6.95 -11.69 -32.31
C THR A 286 5.77 -10.74 -32.18
N PHE A 287 6.06 -9.45 -31.96
CA PHE A 287 5.04 -8.40 -31.94
C PHE A 287 4.45 -8.17 -33.34
N LYS A 288 3.30 -7.50 -33.40
CA LYS A 288 2.61 -7.21 -34.67
C LYS A 288 3.44 -6.37 -35.65
N ASP A 289 4.38 -5.59 -35.13
CA ASP A 289 5.33 -4.75 -35.88
C ASP A 289 6.59 -5.53 -36.34
N GLY A 290 6.66 -6.84 -36.05
CA GLY A 290 7.75 -7.71 -36.48
C GLY A 290 8.91 -7.83 -35.49
N ILE A 291 8.88 -7.12 -34.34
CA ILE A 291 9.94 -7.25 -33.33
C ILE A 291 9.87 -8.64 -32.68
N HIS A 292 10.92 -9.44 -32.86
CA HIS A 292 11.04 -10.77 -32.25
C HIS A 292 11.73 -10.70 -30.90
N ILE A 293 11.13 -11.31 -29.87
CA ILE A 293 11.68 -11.38 -28.52
C ILE A 293 12.01 -12.83 -28.16
N PRO A 294 13.28 -13.16 -27.85
CA PRO A 294 13.68 -14.50 -27.47
C PRO A 294 13.22 -14.87 -26.05
N ALA A 295 13.17 -16.17 -25.78
CA ALA A 295 12.96 -16.66 -24.41
C ALA A 295 14.15 -16.30 -23.51
N GLY A 296 13.85 -15.89 -22.28
CA GLY A 296 14.84 -15.48 -21.28
C GLY A 296 14.87 -13.98 -21.03
N ASP A 297 14.50 -13.17 -22.03
CA ASP A 297 14.49 -11.71 -21.95
C ASP A 297 13.47 -11.19 -20.93
N VAL A 298 13.68 -9.96 -20.46
CA VAL A 298 12.77 -9.28 -19.54
C VAL A 298 12.23 -8.01 -20.21
N LEU A 299 10.92 -7.96 -20.38
CA LEU A 299 10.20 -6.81 -20.88
C LEU A 299 9.63 -5.98 -19.73
N CYS A 300 9.52 -4.67 -19.92
CA CYS A 300 8.91 -3.75 -18.97
C CYS A 300 8.31 -2.54 -19.67
N VAL A 301 7.47 -1.80 -18.96
CA VAL A 301 6.88 -0.53 -19.41
C VAL A 301 7.75 0.63 -18.89
N PRO A 302 8.22 1.54 -19.76
CA PRO A 302 9.08 2.65 -19.36
C PRO A 302 8.26 3.77 -18.70
N MET A 303 7.84 3.55 -17.47
CA MET A 303 6.89 4.39 -16.75
C MET A 303 7.32 5.86 -16.65
N ILE A 304 8.55 6.16 -16.22
CA ILE A 304 9.03 7.55 -16.13
C ILE A 304 9.02 8.22 -17.51
N ALA A 305 9.43 7.50 -18.55
CA ALA A 305 9.47 8.07 -19.90
C ALA A 305 8.07 8.45 -20.38
N ILE A 306 7.08 7.58 -20.18
CA ILE A 306 5.67 7.86 -20.50
C ILE A 306 5.15 9.04 -19.67
N MET A 307 5.42 9.03 -18.37
CA MET A 307 4.95 10.06 -17.44
C MET A 307 5.59 11.42 -17.66
N ARG A 308 6.72 11.50 -18.38
CA ARG A 308 7.44 12.73 -18.72
C ARG A 308 7.43 13.06 -20.22
N ASP A 309 6.63 12.34 -21.00
CA ASP A 309 6.51 12.58 -22.43
C ASP A 309 5.68 13.86 -22.67
N GLU A 310 6.29 14.89 -23.29
CA GLU A 310 5.62 16.15 -23.65
C GLU A 310 4.48 15.96 -24.66
N ALA A 311 4.49 14.88 -25.44
CA ALA A 311 3.39 14.56 -26.35
C ALA A 311 2.13 14.07 -25.60
N ILE A 312 2.30 13.53 -24.39
CA ILE A 312 1.23 13.04 -23.53
C ILE A 312 0.86 14.09 -22.48
N TYR A 313 1.86 14.71 -21.86
CA TYR A 313 1.72 15.67 -20.78
C TYR A 313 2.38 17.01 -21.17
N PRO A 314 1.62 18.01 -21.65
CA PRO A 314 2.19 19.32 -21.95
C PRO A 314 2.84 19.95 -20.72
N ASN A 315 4.05 20.50 -20.90
CA ASN A 315 4.93 20.93 -19.81
C ASN A 315 5.13 19.80 -18.80
N ALA A 316 5.61 18.67 -19.28
CA ALA A 316 5.71 17.40 -18.56
C ALA A 316 6.59 17.53 -17.32
N GLU A 317 7.66 18.32 -17.36
CA GLU A 317 8.56 18.50 -16.21
C GLU A 317 8.02 19.49 -15.17
N ARG A 318 6.97 20.26 -15.49
CA ARG A 318 6.36 21.21 -14.55
C ARG A 318 5.36 20.51 -13.65
N PHE A 319 5.47 20.74 -12.34
CA PHE A 319 4.43 20.35 -11.40
C PHE A 319 3.18 21.21 -11.59
N PHE A 320 2.08 20.57 -11.98
CA PHE A 320 0.77 21.20 -12.09
C PHE A 320 -0.29 20.32 -11.43
N ALA A 321 -0.63 20.63 -10.19
CA ALA A 321 -1.47 19.76 -9.38
C ALA A 321 -2.85 19.52 -10.00
N TRP A 322 -3.36 20.44 -10.84
CA TRP A 322 -4.70 20.31 -11.45
C TRP A 322 -4.66 19.55 -12.78
N ARG A 323 -3.53 18.96 -13.15
CA ARG A 323 -3.34 18.27 -14.44
C ARG A 323 -4.38 17.19 -14.71
N PHE A 324 -4.88 16.54 -13.66
CA PHE A 324 -5.86 15.46 -13.74
C PHE A 324 -7.31 15.91 -13.47
N MET A 325 -7.57 17.21 -13.48
CA MET A 325 -8.90 17.79 -13.31
C MET A 325 -9.46 18.20 -14.68
N ASP A 326 -10.73 17.87 -14.96
CA ASP A 326 -11.43 18.46 -16.11
C ASP A 326 -12.00 19.82 -15.76
N SER A 327 -11.94 20.75 -16.73
CA SER A 327 -12.75 21.96 -16.71
C SER A 327 -13.97 21.77 -17.62
N ILE A 328 -15.15 21.53 -17.04
CA ILE A 328 -16.39 21.56 -17.80
C ILE A 328 -16.81 23.03 -17.94
N ARG A 329 -16.71 23.59 -19.15
CA ARG A 329 -17.51 24.77 -19.51
C ARG A 329 -18.95 24.30 -19.76
N GLN A 330 -19.84 24.44 -18.78
CA GLN A 330 -21.27 24.29 -19.06
C GLN A 330 -21.68 25.47 -19.96
N SER A 331 -21.95 25.17 -21.22
CA SER A 331 -22.55 26.12 -22.15
C SER A 331 -24.04 26.22 -21.79
N GLY A 332 -24.40 27.20 -20.95
CA GLY A 332 -25.78 27.62 -20.73
C GLY A 332 -26.15 27.84 -19.27
N GLY A 333 -26.22 29.11 -18.86
CA GLY A 333 -26.99 29.60 -17.70
C GLY A 333 -26.40 29.31 -16.32
N ASP A 334 -26.01 30.37 -15.61
CA ASP A 334 -25.66 30.41 -14.18
C ASP A 334 -24.35 29.76 -13.74
N GLY A 335 -23.26 30.41 -14.15
CA GLY A 335 -21.96 30.62 -13.50
C GLY A 335 -21.51 29.81 -12.27
N VAL A 336 -21.60 28.48 -12.27
CA VAL A 336 -20.84 27.61 -11.35
C VAL A 336 -19.90 26.72 -12.16
N ASN A 337 -18.60 27.02 -12.11
CA ASN A 337 -17.56 26.11 -12.59
C ASN A 337 -17.55 24.87 -11.70
N THR A 338 -18.21 23.80 -12.12
CA THR A 338 -18.11 22.50 -11.44
C THR A 338 -16.85 21.79 -11.96
N VAL A 339 -15.81 21.76 -11.13
CA VAL A 339 -14.61 20.97 -11.41
C VAL A 339 -14.94 19.53 -11.09
N ARG A 340 -14.89 18.64 -12.10
CA ARG A 340 -15.09 17.20 -11.91
C ARG A 340 -13.74 16.52 -12.10
N ASN A 341 -13.33 15.71 -11.12
CA ASN A 341 -12.18 14.84 -11.31
C ASN A 341 -12.53 13.74 -12.32
N THR A 342 -11.71 13.60 -13.36
CA THR A 342 -11.81 12.53 -14.34
C THR A 342 -11.01 11.29 -13.95
N SER A 343 -10.11 11.40 -12.97
CA SER A 343 -9.29 10.28 -12.55
C SER A 343 -8.84 10.29 -11.08
N ARG A 344 -9.11 9.19 -10.40
CA ARG A 344 -8.67 8.95 -9.02
C ARG A 344 -7.18 8.69 -8.97
N PHE A 345 -6.55 8.93 -7.81
CA PHE A 345 -5.14 8.62 -7.62
C PHE A 345 -4.82 7.15 -7.90
N THR A 346 -5.75 6.25 -7.60
CA THR A 346 -5.60 4.79 -7.78
C THR A 346 -5.92 4.29 -9.19
N ASP A 347 -6.32 5.17 -10.12
CA ASP A 347 -6.58 4.74 -11.50
C ASP A 347 -5.28 4.43 -12.24
N SER A 348 -5.36 3.45 -13.13
CA SER A 348 -4.23 3.04 -13.97
C SER A 348 -4.66 2.93 -15.42
N ASP A 349 -3.84 3.49 -16.30
CA ASP A 349 -4.02 3.44 -17.74
C ASP A 349 -2.65 3.45 -18.45
N SER A 350 -2.65 3.34 -19.78
CA SER A 350 -1.40 3.28 -20.57
C SER A 350 -0.52 4.54 -20.46
N HIS A 351 -1.10 5.70 -20.13
CA HIS A 351 -0.40 6.96 -19.91
C HIS A 351 -0.05 7.19 -18.44
N TYR A 352 -0.70 6.48 -17.52
CA TYR A 352 -0.42 6.50 -16.09
C TYR A 352 -0.22 5.07 -15.51
N PRO A 353 0.86 4.36 -15.87
CA PRO A 353 1.02 2.94 -15.53
C PRO A 353 1.63 2.71 -14.13
N LEU A 354 1.39 3.63 -13.17
CA LEU A 354 1.95 3.59 -11.80
C LEU A 354 1.51 2.33 -11.06
N TRP A 355 0.22 2.04 -11.10
CA TRP A 355 -0.37 0.89 -10.43
C TRP A 355 -0.34 -0.38 -11.29
N GLY A 356 0.42 -0.38 -12.39
CA GLY A 356 0.55 -1.51 -13.31
C GLY A 356 -0.61 -1.65 -14.30
N LEU A 357 -0.47 -2.56 -15.26
CA LEU A 357 -1.42 -2.73 -16.37
C LEU A 357 -1.93 -4.17 -16.48
N GLY A 358 -3.14 -4.31 -17.03
CA GLY A 358 -3.76 -5.59 -17.35
C GLY A 358 -4.06 -6.45 -16.11
N GLY A 359 -3.87 -7.78 -16.22
CA GLY A 359 -4.18 -8.70 -15.13
C GLY A 359 -3.42 -8.46 -13.82
N HIS A 360 -2.35 -7.65 -13.85
CA HIS A 360 -1.47 -7.38 -12.70
C HIS A 360 -1.54 -5.91 -12.24
N THR A 361 -2.59 -5.17 -12.59
CA THR A 361 -2.89 -3.88 -11.96
C THR A 361 -3.21 -4.09 -10.48
N TRP A 362 -2.68 -3.23 -9.60
CA TRP A 362 -2.83 -3.37 -8.15
C TRP A 362 -4.20 -2.96 -7.64
#